data_AF-A0A1G3J737-F1
#
_entry.id   AF-A0A1G3J737-F1
#
_cell.length_a   1.000
_cell.length_b   1.000
_cell.length_c   1.000
_cell.angle_alpha   90.00
_cell.angle_beta   90.00
_cell.angle_gamma   90.00
#
_symmetry.space_group_name_H-M   'P 1'
#
loop_
_entity.id
_entity.type
_entity.pdbx_description
1 polymer ?
#
loop_
_entity_poly.entity_id
_entity_poly.type
_entity_poly.pdbx_seq_one_letter_code
_entity_poly.pdbx_strand_id
1 'polypeptide(L)'
;MAQRMKIDNTIVGMNKAIQEMSSAYDQLLNKYYNRLLKLLKPQDKATLVTTQKDWLQFRDTESKLIRTLSKDEYSGGGTIKSNIITSSYADLVVKRCIDIFNYYNNIVQSSK
;
A
#
# COMPACT_ATOMS: atom_id res chain seq x y z
N MET A 1 -18.25 22.98 -16.30
CA MET A 1 -19.18 22.19 -15.48
C MET A 1 -18.37 21.26 -14.60
N ALA A 2 -18.45 21.40 -13.28
CA ALA A 2 -17.80 20.50 -12.34
C ALA A 2 -18.49 19.14 -12.42
N GLN A 3 -17.79 18.14 -12.95
CA GLN A 3 -18.26 16.76 -12.99
C GLN A 3 -18.28 16.27 -11.54
N ARG A 4 -19.43 16.38 -10.87
CA ARG A 4 -19.64 15.76 -9.57
C ARG A 4 -19.48 14.26 -9.77
N MET A 5 -18.36 13.73 -9.30
CA MET A 5 -18.12 12.29 -9.18
C MET A 5 -19.37 11.70 -8.51
N LYS A 6 -20.18 10.92 -9.25
CA LYS A 6 -21.30 10.21 -8.64
C LYS A 6 -20.69 9.29 -7.60
N ILE A 7 -20.87 9.61 -6.32
CA ILE A 7 -20.37 8.79 -5.23
C ILE A 7 -21.20 7.50 -5.25
N ASP A 8 -20.62 6.45 -5.82
CA ASP A 8 -21.21 5.12 -5.79
C ASP A 8 -20.90 4.48 -4.43
N ASN A 9 -21.84 4.65 -3.50
CA ASN A 9 -21.77 4.08 -2.14
C ASN A 9 -22.04 2.56 -2.12
N THR A 10 -22.15 1.90 -3.27
CA THR A 10 -22.21 0.45 -3.29
C THR A 10 -20.87 -0.15 -2.84
N ILE A 11 -20.92 -1.39 -2.35
CA ILE A 11 -19.70 -2.14 -1.98
C ILE A 11 -18.73 -2.24 -3.17
N VAL A 12 -19.27 -2.30 -4.39
CA VAL A 12 -18.49 -2.31 -5.64
C VAL A 12 -17.80 -0.96 -5.86
N GLY A 13 -18.54 0.15 -5.75
CA GLY A 13 -17.99 1.50 -5.87
C GLY A 13 -16.90 1.81 -4.84
N MET A 14 -17.11 1.41 -3.58
CA MET A 14 -16.11 1.55 -2.51
C MET A 14 -14.85 0.73 -2.80
N ASN A 15 -14.99 -0.56 -3.17
CA ASN A 15 -13.84 -1.40 -3.51
C ASN A 15 -13.04 -0.81 -4.67
N LYS A 16 -13.72 -0.28 -5.70
CA LYS A 16 -13.06 0.35 -6.84
C LYS A 16 -12.28 1.60 -6.43
N ALA A 17 -12.87 2.47 -5.63
CA ALA A 17 -12.18 3.67 -5.13
C ALA A 17 -10.94 3.30 -4.30
N ILE A 18 -11.02 2.29 -3.44
CA ILE A 18 -9.88 1.82 -2.64
C ILE A 18 -8.79 1.22 -3.54
N GLN A 19 -9.16 0.47 -4.58
CA GLN A 19 -8.20 -0.07 -5.55
C GLN A 19 -7.47 1.04 -6.33
N GLU A 20 -8.20 2.04 -6.82
CA GLU A 20 -7.63 3.20 -7.52
C GLU A 20 -6.67 3.97 -6.60
N MET A 21 -7.08 4.24 -5.36
CA MET A 21 -6.23 4.86 -4.34
C MET A 21 -4.97 4.03 -4.08
N SER A 22 -5.12 2.73 -3.81
CA SER A 22 -3.99 1.83 -3.52
C SER A 22 -2.99 1.79 -4.69
N SER A 23 -3.48 1.76 -5.93
CA SER A 23 -2.63 1.82 -7.12
C SER A 23 -1.84 3.13 -7.21
N ALA A 24 -2.47 4.27 -6.94
CA ALA A 24 -1.79 5.56 -6.92
C ALA A 24 -0.71 5.62 -5.83
N TYR A 25 -0.96 5.05 -4.64
CA TYR A 25 0.04 4.95 -3.58
C TYR A 25 1.19 4.00 -3.92
N ASP A 26 0.93 2.89 -4.63
CA ASP A 26 2.00 1.99 -5.09
C ASP A 26 2.94 2.69 -6.10
N GLN A 27 2.38 3.47 -7.03
CA GLN A 27 3.18 4.31 -7.93
C GLN A 27 4.03 5.33 -7.16
N LEU A 28 3.46 5.95 -6.13
CA LEU A 28 4.16 6.92 -5.29
C LEU A 28 5.27 6.26 -4.45
N LEU A 29 5.01 5.08 -3.90
CA LEU A 29 5.99 4.23 -3.22
C LEU A 29 7.17 3.96 -4.14
N ASN A 30 6.91 3.45 -5.36
CA ASN A 30 7.95 3.15 -6.34
C ASN A 30 8.76 4.40 -6.73
N LYS A 31 8.11 5.55 -6.86
CA LYS A 31 8.78 6.83 -7.12
C LYS A 31 9.77 7.18 -6.01
N TYR A 32 9.37 7.12 -4.73
CA TYR A 32 10.26 7.48 -3.62
C TYR A 32 11.30 6.40 -3.32
N TYR A 33 10.98 5.13 -3.51
CA TYR A 33 11.94 4.02 -3.45
C TYR A 33 13.10 4.24 -4.43
N ASN A 34 12.79 4.56 -5.69
CA ASN A 34 13.80 4.85 -6.71
C ASN A 34 14.63 6.10 -6.40
N ARG A 35 14.02 7.11 -5.78
CA ARG A 35 14.76 8.31 -5.31
C ARG A 35 15.70 7.96 -4.17
N LEU A 36 15.24 7.16 -3.20
CA LEU A 36 16.04 6.72 -2.06
C LEU A 36 17.25 5.89 -2.52
N LEU A 37 17.05 4.96 -3.47
CA LEU A 37 18.14 4.18 -4.07
C LEU A 37 19.24 5.03 -4.73
N LYS A 38 18.92 6.22 -5.22
CA LYS A 38 19.90 7.13 -5.83
C LYS A 38 20.72 7.89 -4.78
N LEU A 39 20.17 8.10 -3.58
CA LEU A 39 20.83 8.81 -2.49
C LEU A 39 21.76 7.90 -1.66
N LEU A 40 21.45 6.61 -1.57
CA LEU A 40 22.21 5.66 -0.77
C LEU A 40 23.56 5.29 -1.41
N LYS A 41 24.57 5.05 -0.56
CA LYS A 41 25.85 4.47 -0.99
C LYS A 41 25.64 3.05 -1.53
N PRO A 42 26.48 2.55 -2.45
CA PRO A 42 26.29 1.23 -3.07
C PRO A 42 26.06 0.09 -2.07
N GLN A 43 26.83 0.07 -0.97
CA GLN A 43 26.71 -0.93 0.10
C GLN A 43 25.37 -0.87 0.84
N ASP A 44 24.79 0.31 1.03
CA ASP A 44 23.54 0.50 1.78
C ASP A 44 22.30 0.28 0.91
N LYS A 45 22.44 0.34 -0.42
CA LYS A 45 21.35 0.00 -1.36
C LYS A 45 20.88 -1.43 -1.18
N ALA A 46 21.79 -2.36 -0.86
CA ALA A 46 21.45 -3.76 -0.63
C ALA A 46 20.44 -3.89 0.52
N THR A 47 20.63 -3.14 1.60
CA THR A 47 19.69 -3.11 2.75
C THR A 47 18.30 -2.67 2.32
N LEU A 48 18.18 -1.55 1.59
CA LEU A 48 16.88 -1.06 1.10
C LEU A 48 16.21 -2.07 0.15
N VAL A 49 16.97 -2.68 -0.76
CA VAL A 49 16.46 -3.69 -1.70
C VAL A 49 15.94 -4.91 -0.94
N THR A 50 16.70 -5.44 0.01
CA THR A 50 16.30 -6.60 0.82
C THR A 50 15.05 -6.28 1.64
N THR A 51 15.04 -5.18 2.40
CA THR A 51 13.86 -4.79 3.19
C THR A 51 12.62 -4.59 2.32
N GLN A 52 12.76 -4.07 1.10
CA GLN A 52 11.62 -3.91 0.19
C GLN A 52 11.11 -5.26 -0.34
N LYS A 53 12.00 -6.21 -0.65
CA LYS A 53 11.63 -7.57 -1.05
C LYS A 53 10.92 -8.31 0.08
N ASP A 54 11.46 -8.25 1.29
CA ASP A 54 10.86 -8.87 2.48
C ASP A 54 9.49 -8.28 2.77
N TRP A 55 9.33 -6.96 2.61
CA TRP A 55 8.03 -6.31 2.74
C TRP A 55 7.03 -6.77 1.67
N LEU A 56 7.45 -6.95 0.42
CA LEU A 56 6.57 -7.49 -0.64
C LEU A 56 6.10 -8.90 -0.28
N GLN A 57 7.01 -9.76 0.19
CA GLN A 57 6.67 -11.09 0.66
C GLN A 57 5.69 -11.04 1.83
N PHE A 58 5.96 -10.21 2.85
CA PHE A 58 5.06 -9.99 3.98
C PHE A 58 3.67 -9.54 3.52
N ARG A 59 3.58 -8.50 2.67
CA ARG A 59 2.31 -7.97 2.13
C ARG A 59 1.51 -9.07 1.45
N ASP A 60 2.16 -9.89 0.64
CA ASP A 60 1.50 -10.95 -0.12
C ASP A 60 1.03 -12.08 0.80
N THR A 61 1.81 -12.45 1.82
CA THR A 61 1.39 -13.44 2.83
C THR A 61 0.28 -12.91 3.75
N GLU A 62 0.35 -11.64 4.15
CA GLU A 62 -0.65 -10.99 4.99
C GLU A 62 -1.99 -10.88 4.24
N SER A 63 -1.94 -10.53 2.95
CA SER A 63 -3.13 -10.51 2.10
C SER A 63 -3.81 -11.88 1.99
N LYS A 64 -3.01 -12.97 1.96
CA LYS A 64 -3.55 -14.35 2.00
C LYS A 64 -4.15 -14.68 3.36
N LEU A 65 -3.53 -14.23 4.46
CA LEU A 65 -4.07 -14.40 5.81
C LEU A 65 -5.41 -13.68 5.97
N ILE A 66 -5.49 -12.41 5.57
CA ILE A 66 -6.72 -11.61 5.61
C ILE A 66 -7.85 -12.32 4.83
N ARG A 67 -7.55 -12.84 3.63
CA ARG A 67 -8.52 -13.63 2.85
C ARG A 67 -8.94 -14.91 3.56
N THR A 68 -7.99 -15.62 4.17
CA THR A 68 -8.29 -16.83 4.97
C THR A 68 -9.23 -16.50 6.11
N LEU A 69 -8.94 -15.46 6.89
CA LEU A 69 -9.75 -15.02 8.02
C LEU A 69 -11.09 -14.40 7.60
N SER A 70 -11.26 -14.04 6.32
CA SER A 70 -12.52 -13.53 5.78
C SER A 70 -13.52 -14.62 5.37
N LYS A 71 -13.13 -15.90 5.37
CA LYS A 71 -14.02 -17.00 5.03
C LYS A 71 -15.18 -17.11 6.04
N ASP A 72 -16.29 -17.69 5.60
CA ASP A 72 -17.51 -17.83 6.40
C ASP A 72 -17.26 -18.55 7.73
N GLU A 73 -16.43 -19.60 7.71
CA GLU A 73 -16.07 -20.42 8.86
C GLU A 73 -15.37 -19.65 10.00
N TYR A 74 -14.74 -18.50 9.70
CA TYR A 74 -14.04 -17.68 10.69
C TYR A 74 -14.75 -16.36 11.00
N SER A 75 -15.59 -15.87 10.09
CA SER A 75 -15.99 -14.47 10.09
C SER A 75 -17.50 -14.23 10.04
N GLY A 76 -18.29 -15.29 9.85
CA GLY A 76 -19.74 -15.23 9.66
C GLY A 76 -20.18 -14.78 8.26
N GLY A 77 -19.23 -14.61 7.33
CA GLY A 77 -19.48 -14.29 5.92
C GLY A 77 -19.96 -12.86 5.64
N GLY A 78 -20.60 -12.67 4.48
CA GLY A 78 -21.24 -11.42 4.07
C GLY A 78 -20.41 -10.51 3.15
N THR A 79 -21.09 -9.61 2.43
CA THR A 79 -20.49 -8.74 1.41
C THR A 79 -19.56 -7.67 1.97
N ILE A 80 -19.70 -7.30 3.25
CA ILE A 80 -18.81 -6.38 3.97
C ILE A 80 -17.35 -6.87 4.01
N LYS A 81 -17.14 -8.19 3.92
CA LYS A 81 -15.80 -8.81 3.95
C LYS A 81 -14.96 -8.38 2.75
N SER A 82 -15.56 -8.18 1.58
CA SER A 82 -14.84 -7.70 0.39
C SER A 82 -14.23 -6.32 0.59
N ASN A 83 -14.93 -5.43 1.30
CA ASN A 83 -14.45 -4.09 1.64
C ASN A 83 -13.33 -4.15 2.68
N ILE A 84 -13.45 -5.03 3.68
CA ILE A 84 -12.39 -5.25 4.68
C ILE A 84 -11.11 -5.75 4.00
N ILE A 85 -11.19 -6.76 3.13
CA ILE A 85 -10.01 -7.29 2.42
C ILE A 85 -9.33 -6.19 1.59
N THR A 86 -10.13 -5.42 0.84
CA THR A 86 -9.61 -4.37 -0.05
C THR A 86 -8.99 -3.22 0.75
N SER A 87 -9.64 -2.82 1.86
CA SER A 87 -9.14 -1.79 2.77
C SER A 87 -7.83 -2.20 3.45
N SER A 88 -7.76 -3.42 4.01
CA SER A 88 -6.54 -3.90 4.67
C SER A 88 -5.35 -3.99 3.72
N TYR A 89 -5.56 -4.37 2.46
CA TYR A 89 -4.49 -4.31 1.44
C TYR A 89 -4.04 -2.88 1.20
N ALA A 90 -4.98 -1.94 1.04
CA ALA A 90 -4.66 -0.55 0.80
C ALA A 90 -3.88 0.07 1.97
N ASP A 91 -4.24 -0.24 3.21
CA ASP A 91 -3.54 0.24 4.41
C ASP A 91 -2.07 -0.18 4.43
N LEU A 92 -1.76 -1.42 4.05
CA LEU A 92 -0.38 -1.90 3.94
C LEU A 92 0.42 -1.06 2.93
N VAL A 93 -0.15 -0.80 1.75
CA VAL A 93 0.50 -0.03 0.68
C VAL A 93 0.68 1.43 1.07
N VAL A 94 -0.35 2.07 1.64
CA VAL A 94 -0.30 3.47 2.11
C VAL A 94 0.76 3.64 3.18
N LYS A 95 0.76 2.76 4.20
CA LYS A 95 1.74 2.81 5.29
C LYS A 95 3.17 2.72 4.76
N ARG A 96 3.43 1.75 3.87
CA ARG A 96 4.78 1.59 3.29
C ARG A 96 5.19 2.78 2.43
N CYS A 97 4.26 3.37 1.67
CA CYS A 97 4.54 4.57 0.90
C CYS A 97 4.95 5.74 1.83
N ILE A 98 4.25 5.92 2.95
CA ILE A 98 4.57 6.95 3.94
C ILE A 98 5.95 6.69 4.57
N ASP A 99 6.26 5.45 4.94
CA ASP A 99 7.57 5.09 5.50
C ASP A 99 8.71 5.44 4.53
N ILE A 100 8.61 4.99 3.26
CA ILE A 100 9.62 5.26 2.22
C ILE A 100 9.75 6.75 1.94
N PHE A 101 8.64 7.49 1.91
CA PHE A 101 8.65 8.95 1.77
C PHE A 101 9.38 9.62 2.94
N ASN A 102 9.09 9.21 4.17
CA ASN A 102 9.72 9.77 5.37
C ASN A 102 11.22 9.53 5.38
N TYR A 103 11.69 8.32 5.01
CA TYR A 103 13.11 8.04 4.89
C TYR A 103 13.79 8.95 3.86
N TYR A 104 13.18 9.10 2.68
CA TYR A 104 13.67 10.01 1.63
C TYR A 104 13.71 11.46 2.13
N ASN A 105 12.61 11.94 2.73
CA ASN A 105 12.48 13.31 3.18
C ASN A 105 13.50 13.65 4.28
N ASN A 106 13.73 12.73 5.23
CA ASN A 106 14.71 12.93 6.30
C ASN A 106 16.13 13.11 5.73
N ILE A 107 16.54 12.25 4.78
CA ILE A 107 17.87 12.38 4.15
C ILE A 107 18.00 13.73 3.41
N VAL A 108 16.98 14.12 2.65
CA VAL A 108 16.99 15.38 1.89
C VAL A 108 17.00 16.60 2.80
N GLN A 109 16.27 16.57 3.92
CA GLN A 109 16.26 17.67 4.90
C GLN A 109 17.56 17.76 5.68
N SER A 110 18.18 16.63 6.06
CA SER A 110 19.48 16.62 6.76
C SER A 110 20.66 16.98 5.86
N SER A 111 20.47 17.06 4.54
CA SER A 111 21.50 17.45 3.57
C SER A 111 21.47 18.96 3.23
N LYS A 112 20.60 19.74 3.89
CA LYS A 112 20.54 21.21 3.83
C LYS A 112 21.14 21.81 5.08
#